data_AF-X1PIK5-F1
#
_entry.id   AF-X1PIK5-F1
#
_cell.length_a   1.000
_cell.length_b   1.000
_cell.length_c   1.000
_cell.angle_alpha   90.00
_cell.angle_beta   90.00
_cell.angle_gamma   90.00
#
_symmetry.space_group_name_H-M   'P 1'
#
loop_
_entity.id
_entity.type
_entity.pdbx_description
1 polymer ?
#
loop_
_entity_poly.entity_id
_entity_poly.type
_entity_poly.pdbx_seq_one_letter_code
_entity_poly.pdbx_strand_id
1 'polypeptide(L)' 'HIGFSVIKIKNIKANKVYFTEVDVLDRTPLLDIKPYVKYFDSRANVISGWLDKHFRNGNIPDKTIIK' A
#
# COMPACT_ATOMS: atom_id res chain seq x y z
N HIS A 1 -19.79 3.71 5.67
CA HIS A 1 -18.67 4.55 5.22
C HIS A 1 -17.40 3.72 5.29
N ILE A 2 -16.54 3.78 4.27
CA ILE A 2 -15.25 3.07 4.23
C ILE A 2 -14.17 4.14 4.09
N GLY A 3 -13.21 4.15 5.02
CA GLY A 3 -12.02 4.99 4.93
C GLY A 3 -10.85 4.21 4.31
N PHE A 4 -9.92 4.93 3.70
CA PHE A 4 -8.67 4.39 3.19
C PHE A 4 -7.54 5.37 3.52
N SER A 5 -6.42 4.84 4.01
CA SER A 5 -5.22 5.63 4.35
C SER A 5 -3.98 4.96 3.77
N VAL A 6 -3.09 5.76 3.19
CA VAL A 6 -1.75 5.31 2.78
C VAL A 6 -0.79 5.50 3.95
N ILE A 7 -0.31 4.39 4.52
CA ILE A 7 0.57 4.41 5.70
C ILE A 7 2.02 4.09 5.34
N LYS A 8 2.95 4.51 6.21
CA LYS A 8 4.35 4.08 6.15
C LYS A 8 4.62 2.99 7.17
N ILE A 9 4.95 1.78 6.69
CA ILE A 9 5.34 0.66 7.55
C ILE A 9 6.70 0.94 8.18
N LYS A 10 6.79 0.76 9.51
CA LYS A 10 8.03 0.83 10.30
C LYS A 10 8.59 -0.55 10.60
N ASN A 11 7.72 -1.50 10.93
CA ASN A 11 8.10 -2.88 11.25
C ASN A 11 6.89 -3.82 11.13
N ILE A 12 7.15 -5.10 10.91
CA ILE A 12 6.15 -6.17 10.97
C ILE A 12 6.65 -7.23 11.96
N LYS A 13 5.86 -7.55 12.98
CA LYS A 13 6.15 -8.59 13.97
C LYS A 13 4.99 -9.58 14.01
N ALA A 14 5.20 -10.78 13.48
CA ALA A 14 4.16 -11.79 13.32
C ALA A 14 2.91 -11.18 12.64
N ASN A 15 1.79 -11.09 13.36
CA ASN A 15 0.52 -10.55 12.88
C ASN A 15 0.31 -9.04 13.20
N LYS A 16 1.35 -8.33 13.66
CA LYS A 16 1.28 -6.90 13.99
C LYS A 16 2.10 -6.06 13.01
N VAL A 17 1.48 -5.04 12.43
CA VAL A 17 2.14 -4.02 11.62
C VAL A 17 2.26 -2.75 12.44
N TYR A 18 3.48 -2.24 12.57
CA TYR A 18 3.78 -0.95 13.19
C TYR A 18 3.97 0.07 12.09
N PHE A 19 3.25 1.19 12.14
CA PHE A 19 3.21 2.16 11.04
C PHE A 19 3.07 3.60 11.53
N THR A 20 3.30 4.55 10.62
CA THR A 20 3.14 5.99 10.82
C THR A 20 2.36 6.60 9.67
N GLU A 21 2.06 7.90 9.76
CA GLU A 21 1.36 8.67 8.70
C GLU A 21 -0.08 8.21 8.50
N VAL A 22 -0.80 7.98 9.61
CA VAL A 22 -2.21 7.58 9.60
C VAL A 22 -3.10 8.66 10.18
N ASP A 23 -4.31 8.75 9.65
CA ASP A 23 -5.40 9.64 10.05
C ASP A 23 -6.62 8.84 10.56
N VAL A 24 -6.35 7.80 11.37
CA VAL A 24 -7.38 6.90 11.90
C VAL A 24 -7.40 6.94 13.44
N LEU A 25 -8.60 6.86 14.02
CA LEU A 25 -8.75 6.77 15.47
C LEU A 25 -8.34 5.38 15.98
N ASP A 26 -7.91 5.32 17.24
CA ASP A 26 -7.60 4.07 17.91
C ASP A 26 -8.78 3.09 17.86
N ARG A 27 -8.46 1.79 17.74
CA ARG A 27 -9.41 0.67 17.63
C ARG A 27 -10.38 0.70 16.45
N THR A 28 -10.17 1.57 15.45
CA THR A 28 -10.95 1.53 14.20
C THR A 28 -10.78 0.16 13.53
N PRO A 29 -11.85 -0.55 13.15
CA PRO A 29 -11.76 -1.85 12.51
C PRO A 29 -11.06 -1.80 11.15
N LEU A 30 -10.12 -2.71 10.93
CA LEU A 30 -9.41 -2.87 9.66
C LEU A 30 -10.13 -3.90 8.77
N LEU A 31 -10.38 -3.53 7.52
CA LEU A 31 -11.05 -4.41 6.55
C LEU A 31 -10.07 -5.10 5.59
N ASP A 32 -9.05 -4.39 5.13
CA ASP A 32 -8.13 -4.89 4.10
C ASP A 32 -6.77 -4.17 4.14
N ILE A 33 -5.72 -4.82 3.65
CA ILE A 33 -4.39 -4.25 3.44
C ILE A 33 -3.93 -4.58 2.02
N LYS A 34 -3.48 -3.57 1.28
CA LYS A 34 -2.85 -3.74 -0.04
C LYS A 34 -1.45 -3.10 -0.07
N PRO A 35 -0.50 -3.65 -0.84
CA PRO A 35 0.77 -2.98 -1.07
C PRO A 35 0.55 -1.65 -1.78
N TYR A 36 1.32 -0.63 -1.42
CA TYR A 36 1.36 0.61 -2.18
C TYR A 36 1.97 0.36 -3.57
N VAL A 37 1.31 0.81 -4.64
CA VAL A 37 1.76 0.57 -6.01
C VAL A 37 2.34 1.84 -6.62
N LYS A 38 3.68 1.95 -6.64
CA LYS A 38 4.41 3.14 -7.10
C LYS A 38 4.21 3.48 -8.58
N TYR A 39 3.67 2.55 -9.34
CA TYR A 39 3.36 2.73 -10.77
C TYR A 39 2.01 3.40 -11.00
N PHE A 40 1.13 3.40 -10.00
CA PHE A 40 -0.23 3.92 -10.10
C PHE A 40 -0.48 5.11 -9.19
N ASP A 41 0.54 5.54 -8.42
CA ASP A 41 0.44 6.58 -7.41
C ASP A 41 1.81 7.30 -7.28
N SER A 42 1.84 8.53 -6.77
CA SER A 42 2.90 9.52 -6.98
C SER A 42 3.77 9.78 -5.74
N ARG A 43 4.30 8.74 -5.09
CA ARG A 43 5.18 8.87 -3.92
C ARG A 43 6.62 8.46 -4.23
N ALA A 44 7.57 9.34 -3.91
CA ALA A 44 8.99 9.07 -4.10
C ALA A 44 9.55 8.15 -2.99
N ASN A 45 10.63 7.43 -3.28
CA ASN A 45 11.37 6.59 -2.32
C ASN A 45 10.52 5.51 -1.64
N VAL A 46 9.62 4.87 -2.40
CA VAL A 46 8.76 3.78 -1.95
C VAL A 46 9.02 2.50 -2.74
N ILE A 47 8.63 1.37 -2.17
CA ILE A 47 8.67 0.05 -2.80
C ILE A 47 7.26 -0.53 -2.86
N SER A 48 6.99 -1.38 -3.85
CA SER A 48 5.73 -2.11 -3.98
C SER A 48 5.84 -3.56 -3.49
N GLY A 49 6.94 -3.89 -2.82
CA GLY A 49 7.16 -5.15 -2.13
C GLY A 49 7.14 -6.34 -3.09
N TRP A 50 6.31 -7.33 -2.81
CA TRP A 50 6.19 -8.52 -3.69
C TRP A 50 5.66 -8.17 -5.09
N LEU A 51 4.94 -7.07 -5.24
CA LEU A 51 4.36 -6.66 -6.51
C LEU A 51 5.43 -6.15 -7.50
N ASP A 52 6.55 -5.62 -7.01
CA ASP A 52 7.68 -5.21 -7.86
C ASP A 52 8.18 -6.38 -8.75
N LYS A 53 8.03 -7.64 -8.28
CA LYS A 53 8.40 -8.85 -9.06
C LYS A 53 7.54 -9.04 -10.30
N HIS A 54 6.28 -8.60 -10.28
CA HIS A 54 5.35 -8.74 -11.42
C HIS A 54 5.67 -7.76 -12.54
N PHE A 55 6.28 -6.62 -12.20
CA PHE A 55 6.64 -5.58 -13.17
C PHE A 55 8.12 -5.62 -13.58
N ARG A 56 8.86 -6.66 -13.19
CA ARG A 56 10.32 -6.77 -13.41
C ARG A 56 10.74 -6.66 -14.87
N ASN A 57 9.87 -7.11 -15.79
CA ASN A 57 10.15 -7.11 -17.23
C ASN A 57 9.65 -5.84 -17.94
N GLY A 58 9.22 -4.81 -17.21
CA GLY A 58 8.73 -3.56 -17.79
C GLY A 58 7.28 -3.60 -18.29
N ASN A 59 6.56 -4.72 -18.11
CA ASN A 59 5.14 -4.86 -18.43
C ASN A 59 4.26 -4.15 -17.38
N ILE A 60 4.44 -2.83 -17.24
CA ILE A 60 3.66 -1.99 -16.35
C ILE A 60 2.42 -1.51 -17.12
N PRO A 61 1.19 -1.72 -16.62
CA PRO A 61 0.00 -1.19 -17.25
C PRO A 61 0.05 0.34 -17.31
N ASP A 62 -0.17 0.92 -18.49
CA ASP A 62 -0.18 2.37 -18.67
C ASP A 62 -1.33 3.06 -17.91
N LYS A 63 -2.41 2.31 -17.62
CA LYS A 63 -3.64 2.84 -17.03
C LYS A 63 -4.27 1.82 -16.09
N THR A 64 -4.85 2.32 -15.00
CA THR A 64 -5.78 1.56 -14.16
C THR A 64 -7.02 1.21 -14.98
N ILE A 65 -7.37 -0.08 -15.06
CA ILE A 65 -8.64 -0.51 -15.66
C ILE A 65 -9.74 -0.28 -14.62
N ILE A 66 -10.51 0.79 -14.79
CA ILE A 66 -11.77 0.99 -14.05
C ILE A 66 -12.84 0.21 -14.81
N LYS A 67 -13.46 -0.78 -14.15
CA LYS A 67 -14.68 -1.44 -14.64
C LYS A 67 -15.90 -0.79 -14.03
#